data_AF-H8XNQ9-F1
#
_entry.id   AF-H8XNQ9-F1
#
_cell.length_a   1.000
_cell.length_b   1.000
_cell.length_c   1.000
_cell.angle_alpha   90.00
_cell.angle_beta   90.00
_cell.angle_gamma   90.00
#
_symmetry.space_group_name_H-M   'P 1'
#
loop_
_entity.id
_entity.type
_entity.pdbx_description
1 polymer ?
#
loop_
_entity_poly.entity_id
_entity_poly.type
_entity_poly.pdbx_seq_one_letter_code
_entity_poly.pdbx_strand_id
1 'polypeptide(L)'
;MKTYIHKILVFLLIVSFLLIQIGYNSAPSNSIFSAFVVLIKEGVKNSFGFDNFNLKTNYSYYLVEFLLACVVLIIATIRSNTKLMIIALIIFVFMWFMWFKMLQSIINSNLYLVTSIPFLIIITALGLKLLMTKKVSF
;
A
#
# COMPACT_ATOMS: atom_id res chain seq x y z
N MET A 1 21.30 -6.80 -14.91
CA MET A 1 20.03 -6.28 -15.48
C MET A 1 18.77 -6.78 -14.75
N LYS A 2 18.61 -8.10 -14.47
CA LYS A 2 17.41 -8.66 -13.80
C LYS A 2 17.09 -8.07 -12.40
N THR A 3 18.11 -7.72 -11.62
CA THR A 3 17.97 -7.17 -10.25
C THR A 3 17.38 -5.76 -10.23
N TYR A 4 17.70 -4.92 -11.22
CA TYR A 4 17.19 -3.54 -11.30
C TYR A 4 15.70 -3.48 -11.64
N ILE A 5 15.25 -4.33 -12.57
CA ILE A 5 13.82 -4.45 -12.91
C ILE A 5 12.99 -4.78 -11.68
N HIS A 6 13.52 -5.62 -10.78
CA HIS A 6 12.83 -6.01 -9.57
C HIS A 6 12.66 -4.83 -8.59
N LYS A 7 13.72 -4.05 -8.37
CA LYS A 7 13.66 -2.83 -7.55
C LYS A 7 12.73 -1.78 -8.14
N ILE A 8 12.73 -1.61 -9.47
CA ILE A 8 11.82 -0.71 -10.18
C ILE A 8 10.36 -1.12 -9.97
N LEU A 9 10.03 -2.41 -10.09
CA LEU A 9 8.67 -2.91 -9.85
C LEU A 9 8.21 -2.68 -8.41
N VAL A 10 9.10 -2.87 -7.44
CA VAL A 10 8.79 -2.58 -6.02
C VAL A 10 8.54 -1.10 -5.80
N PHE A 11 9.35 -0.22 -6.38
CA PHE A 11 9.13 1.22 -6.31
C PHE A 11 7.79 1.62 -6.96
N LEU A 12 7.51 1.10 -8.17
CA LEU A 12 6.25 1.34 -8.86
C LEU A 12 5.05 0.81 -8.06
N LEU A 13 5.19 -0.31 -7.36
CA LEU A 13 4.13 -0.86 -6.49
C LEU A 13 3.76 0.13 -5.37
N ILE A 14 4.77 0.66 -4.68
CA ILE A 14 4.56 1.62 -3.58
C ILE A 14 3.94 2.91 -4.13
N VAL A 15 4.48 3.46 -5.22
CA VAL A 15 3.96 4.68 -5.84
C VAL A 15 2.53 4.50 -6.34
N SER A 16 2.24 3.39 -7.01
CA SER A 16 0.89 3.12 -7.53
C SER A 16 -0.14 2.96 -6.41
N PHE A 17 0.24 2.36 -5.27
CA PHE A 17 -0.64 2.33 -4.09
C PHE A 17 -0.92 3.73 -3.55
N LEU A 18 0.12 4.57 -3.44
CA LEU A 18 -0.02 5.96 -2.97
C LEU A 18 -0.90 6.84 -3.86
N LEU A 19 -0.98 6.53 -5.16
CA LEU A 19 -1.79 7.26 -6.13
C LEU A 19 -3.25 6.81 -6.20
N ILE A 20 -3.64 5.74 -5.50
CA ILE A 20 -5.05 5.32 -5.43
C ILE A 20 -5.88 6.49 -4.90
N GLN A 21 -6.96 6.81 -5.59
CA GLN A 21 -7.83 7.92 -5.22
C GLN A 21 -8.94 7.45 -4.29
N ILE A 22 -9.19 8.28 -3.29
CA ILE A 22 -10.29 8.19 -2.35
C ILE A 22 -11.13 9.46 -2.55
N GLY A 23 -12.34 9.30 -3.08
CA GLY A 23 -13.31 10.39 -3.21
C GLY A 23 -14.52 10.10 -2.34
N TYR A 24 -15.03 11.11 -1.64
CA TYR A 24 -16.31 11.04 -0.93
C TYR A 24 -17.43 11.40 -1.90
N ASN A 25 -18.64 10.88 -1.69
CA ASN A 25 -19.78 11.25 -2.53
C ASN A 25 -19.94 12.78 -2.51
N SER A 26 -19.90 13.40 -3.70
CA SER A 26 -20.05 14.84 -3.91
C SER A 26 -18.89 15.74 -3.44
N ALA A 27 -17.73 15.17 -3.09
CA ALA A 27 -16.52 15.92 -2.74
C ALA A 27 -15.37 15.66 -3.74
N PRO A 28 -14.38 16.58 -3.87
CA PRO A 28 -13.20 16.32 -4.68
C PRO A 28 -12.43 15.09 -4.19
N SER A 29 -11.93 14.29 -5.13
CA SER A 29 -11.13 13.12 -4.81
C SER A 29 -9.71 13.49 -4.38
N ASN A 30 -9.18 12.73 -3.45
CA ASN A 30 -7.86 12.91 -2.85
C ASN A 30 -7.09 11.59 -2.95
N SER A 31 -5.78 11.63 -3.21
CA SER A 31 -4.96 10.42 -3.22
C SER A 31 -4.69 9.91 -1.80
N ILE A 32 -4.39 8.61 -1.65
CA ILE A 32 -3.86 8.05 -0.39
C ILE A 32 -2.64 8.85 0.08
N PHE A 33 -1.78 9.29 -0.84
CA PHE A 33 -0.66 10.17 -0.54
C PHE A 33 -1.08 11.48 0.13
N SER A 34 -2.12 12.15 -0.39
CA SER A 34 -2.60 13.40 0.22
C SER A 34 -3.14 13.19 1.63
N ALA A 35 -3.80 12.06 1.89
CA ALA A 35 -4.20 11.67 3.24
C ALA A 35 -2.99 11.52 4.16
N PHE A 36 -1.90 10.88 3.70
CA PHE A 36 -0.66 10.79 4.47
C PHE A 36 -0.01 12.14 4.77
N VAL A 37 0.00 13.07 3.82
CA VAL A 37 0.54 14.43 4.04
C VAL A 37 -0.24 15.16 5.14
N VAL A 38 -1.57 15.06 5.13
CA VAL A 38 -2.43 15.67 6.16
C VAL A 38 -2.13 15.05 7.53
N LEU A 39 -2.03 13.73 7.61
CA LEU A 39 -1.76 13.02 8.87
C LEU A 39 -0.39 13.37 9.47
N ILE A 40 0.65 13.47 8.65
CA ILE A 40 1.97 13.88 9.11
C ILE A 40 1.90 15.32 9.63
N LYS A 41 1.23 16.22 8.90
CA LYS A 41 1.11 17.63 9.28
C LYS A 41 0.35 17.80 10.60
N GLU A 42 -0.71 17.03 10.81
CA GLU A 42 -1.50 17.04 12.04
C GLU A 42 -0.74 16.38 13.21
N GLY A 43 -0.05 15.25 12.97
CA GLY A 43 0.76 14.57 13.98
C GLY A 43 1.97 15.39 14.45
N VAL A 44 2.60 16.15 13.56
CA VAL A 44 3.69 17.09 13.93
C VAL A 44 3.16 18.25 14.78
N LYS A 45 1.94 18.74 14.50
CA LYS A 45 1.34 19.86 15.25
C LYS A 45 0.82 19.45 16.63
N ASN A 46 0.21 18.28 16.74
CA ASN A 46 -0.52 17.87 17.94
C ASN A 46 0.25 16.88 18.81
N SER A 47 1.51 16.57 18.47
CA SER A 47 2.25 15.39 18.94
C SER A 47 1.56 14.11 18.44
N PHE A 48 2.33 13.08 18.05
CA PHE A 48 1.74 11.77 17.69
C PHE A 48 1.16 11.12 18.96
N GLY A 49 -0.04 11.52 19.34
CA GLY A 49 -0.79 10.95 20.45
C GLY A 49 -1.51 9.68 20.00
N PHE A 50 -1.16 8.55 20.60
CA PHE A 50 -1.94 7.31 20.49
C PHE A 50 -3.18 7.33 21.40
N ASP A 51 -3.39 8.44 22.13
CA ASP A 51 -4.26 8.51 23.32
C ASP A 51 -5.75 8.51 23.02
N ASN A 52 -6.17 8.64 21.75
CA ASN A 52 -7.56 8.49 21.35
C ASN A 52 -7.75 7.17 20.57
N PHE A 53 -8.00 6.10 21.32
CA PHE A 53 -8.32 4.75 20.84
C PHE A 53 -9.73 4.67 20.19
N ASN A 54 -10.15 5.69 19.43
CA ASN A 54 -11.32 5.62 18.58
C ASN A 54 -10.93 4.95 17.25
N LEU A 55 -10.97 3.61 17.25
CA LEU A 55 -10.69 2.72 16.11
C LEU A 55 -11.40 3.10 14.80
N LYS A 56 -12.50 3.87 14.85
CA LYS A 56 -13.29 4.28 13.68
C LYS A 56 -12.63 5.36 12.81
N THR A 57 -11.65 6.10 13.31
CA THR A 57 -11.11 7.28 12.59
C THR A 57 -9.59 7.43 12.69
N ASN A 58 -8.87 6.47 13.27
CA ASN A 58 -7.44 6.64 13.53
C ASN A 58 -6.58 6.31 12.30
N TYR A 59 -6.59 7.23 11.35
CA TYR A 59 -5.83 7.14 10.10
C TYR A 59 -4.31 6.98 10.31
N SER A 60 -3.79 7.40 11.47
CA SER A 60 -2.39 7.24 11.87
C SER A 60 -1.95 5.78 11.94
N TYR A 61 -2.84 4.88 12.38
CA TYR A 61 -2.55 3.45 12.47
C TYR A 61 -2.34 2.84 11.07
N TYR A 62 -3.20 3.18 10.11
CA TYR A 62 -3.05 2.71 8.72
C TYR A 62 -1.80 3.27 8.04
N LEU A 63 -1.38 4.49 8.40
CA LEU A 63 -0.10 5.05 7.95
C LEU A 63 1.08 4.23 8.50
N VAL A 64 1.06 3.88 9.78
CA VAL A 64 2.10 3.03 10.37
C VAL A 64 2.12 1.64 9.73
N GLU A 65 0.96 1.01 9.53
CA GLU A 65 0.86 -0.28 8.84
C GLU A 65 1.43 -0.21 7.42
N PHE A 66 1.13 0.85 6.68
CA PHE A 66 1.62 1.05 5.31
C PHE A 66 3.14 1.23 5.29
N LEU A 67 3.67 2.05 6.19
CA LEU A 67 5.10 2.26 6.32
C LEU A 67 5.81 0.96 6.70
N LEU A 68 5.26 0.17 7.62
CA LEU A 68 5.79 -1.14 7.98
C LEU A 68 5.78 -2.10 6.78
N ALA A 69 4.68 -2.18 6.03
CA ALA A 69 4.61 -3.01 4.83
C ALA A 69 5.65 -2.59 3.77
N CYS A 70 5.83 -1.28 3.56
CA CYS A 70 6.87 -0.74 2.68
C CYS A 70 8.28 -1.14 3.13
N VAL A 71 8.59 -0.96 4.42
CA VAL A 71 9.90 -1.31 4.99
C VAL A 71 10.18 -2.79 4.83
N VAL A 72 9.21 -3.66 5.16
CA VAL A 72 9.36 -5.11 5.00
C VAL A 72 9.61 -5.48 3.54
N LEU A 73 8.85 -4.90 2.60
CA LEU A 73 9.05 -5.16 1.17
C LEU A 73 10.41 -4.68 0.67
N ILE A 74 10.87 -3.50 1.09
CA ILE A 74 12.16 -2.94 0.71
C ILE A 74 13.31 -3.80 1.26
N ILE A 75 13.26 -4.18 2.54
CA ILE A 75 14.28 -5.05 3.16
C ILE A 75 14.32 -6.41 2.46
N ALA A 76 13.15 -7.02 2.22
CA ALA A 76 13.04 -8.27 1.50
C ALA A 76 13.67 -8.17 0.10
N THR A 77 13.41 -7.05 -0.59
CA THR A 77 13.95 -6.72 -1.91
C THR A 77 15.48 -6.59 -1.91
N ILE A 78 16.04 -5.85 -0.95
CA ILE A 78 17.49 -5.66 -0.81
C ILE A 78 18.19 -7.00 -0.51
N ARG A 79 17.59 -7.81 0.38
CA ARG A 79 18.11 -9.13 0.75
C ARG A 79 17.84 -10.23 -0.29
N SER A 80 17.18 -9.90 -1.40
CA SER A 80 16.76 -10.87 -2.42
C SER A 80 15.99 -12.08 -1.84
N ASN A 81 15.23 -11.88 -0.75
CA ASN A 81 14.52 -12.95 -0.05
C ASN A 81 13.11 -13.12 -0.60
N THR A 82 12.95 -14.02 -1.57
CA THR A 82 11.66 -14.30 -2.24
C THR A 82 10.54 -14.66 -1.26
N LYS A 83 10.82 -15.38 -0.17
CA LYS A 83 9.78 -15.75 0.81
C LYS A 83 9.23 -14.50 1.51
N LEU A 84 10.13 -13.63 1.98
CA LEU A 84 9.73 -12.37 2.63
C LEU A 84 9.06 -11.42 1.64
N MET A 85 9.48 -11.39 0.38
CA MET A 85 8.81 -10.59 -0.66
C MET A 85 7.37 -11.06 -0.85
N ILE A 86 7.13 -12.38 -0.97
CA ILE A 86 5.77 -12.92 -1.11
C ILE A 86 4.91 -12.55 0.09
N ILE A 87 5.42 -12.70 1.31
CA ILE A 87 4.70 -12.29 2.54
C ILE A 87 4.36 -10.79 2.48
N ALA A 88 5.32 -9.95 2.09
CA ALA A 88 5.09 -8.52 1.96
C ALA A 88 4.02 -8.19 0.89
N LEU A 89 4.00 -8.89 -0.25
CA LEU A 89 2.95 -8.70 -1.26
C LEU A 89 1.57 -9.11 -0.73
N ILE A 90 1.48 -10.21 0.03
CA ILE A 90 0.23 -10.62 0.69
C ILE A 90 -0.24 -9.52 1.65
N ILE A 91 0.67 -8.92 2.43
CA ILE A 91 0.35 -7.79 3.31
C ILE A 91 -0.20 -6.60 2.48
N PHE A 92 0.43 -6.25 1.36
CA PHE A 92 -0.07 -5.18 0.48
C PHE A 92 -1.48 -5.46 -0.07
N VAL A 93 -1.77 -6.70 -0.49
CA VAL A 93 -3.11 -7.10 -0.94
C VAL A 93 -4.12 -7.00 0.22
N PHE A 94 -3.73 -7.48 1.40
CA PHE A 94 -4.58 -7.42 2.59
C PHE A 94 -4.89 -5.98 2.99
N MET A 95 -3.87 -5.10 2.99
CA MET A 95 -4.03 -3.67 3.23
C MET A 95 -4.97 -3.01 2.22
N TRP A 96 -4.76 -3.25 0.93
CA TRP A 96 -5.63 -2.75 -0.14
C TRP A 96 -7.10 -3.15 0.08
N PHE A 97 -7.33 -4.42 0.44
CA PHE A 97 -8.67 -4.95 0.69
C PHE A 97 -9.29 -4.37 1.96
N MET A 98 -8.52 -4.28 3.05
CA MET A 98 -8.98 -3.69 4.31
C MET A 98 -9.37 -2.23 4.12
N TRP A 99 -8.55 -1.45 3.42
CA TRP A 99 -8.85 -0.05 3.12
C TRP A 99 -10.12 0.08 2.28
N PHE A 100 -10.31 -0.76 1.26
CA PHE A 100 -11.54 -0.80 0.49
C PHE A 100 -12.75 -1.08 1.40
N LYS A 101 -12.70 -2.12 2.23
CA LYS A 101 -13.81 -2.54 3.08
C LYS A 101 -14.17 -1.52 4.15
N MET A 102 -13.18 -0.94 4.82
CA MET A 102 -13.41 0.03 5.88
C MET A 102 -13.94 1.35 5.34
N LEU A 103 -13.50 1.73 4.13
CA LEU A 103 -13.91 2.99 3.51
C LEU A 103 -15.16 2.85 2.64
N GLN A 104 -15.61 1.63 2.33
CA GLN A 104 -16.70 1.34 1.38
C GLN A 104 -17.99 2.16 1.64
N SER A 105 -18.33 2.43 2.90
CA SER A 105 -19.52 3.20 3.29
C SER A 105 -19.36 4.72 3.12
N ILE A 106 -18.13 5.20 2.95
CA ILE A 106 -17.75 6.61 2.98
C ILE A 106 -17.25 7.07 1.61
N ILE A 107 -16.64 6.17 0.83
CA ILE A 107 -15.93 6.50 -0.41
C ILE A 107 -16.67 5.98 -1.63
N ASN A 108 -16.46 6.66 -2.76
CA ASN A 108 -16.87 6.17 -4.07
C ASN A 108 -16.05 4.92 -4.41
N SER A 109 -16.67 3.75 -4.17
CA SER A 109 -16.06 2.44 -4.37
C SER A 109 -15.60 2.22 -5.81
N ASN A 110 -16.33 2.74 -6.79
CA ASN A 110 -15.96 2.61 -8.21
C ASN A 110 -14.67 3.38 -8.51
N LEU A 111 -14.53 4.60 -7.98
CA LEU A 111 -13.32 5.40 -8.15
C LEU A 111 -12.09 4.70 -7.52
N TYR A 112 -12.25 4.17 -6.31
CA TYR A 112 -11.18 3.44 -5.62
C TYR A 112 -10.73 2.21 -6.43
N LEU A 113 -11.67 1.41 -6.94
CA LEU A 113 -11.37 0.23 -7.74
C LEU A 113 -10.68 0.58 -9.06
N VAL A 114 -11.16 1.60 -9.77
CA VAL A 114 -10.58 2.05 -11.05
C VAL A 114 -9.17 2.58 -10.85
N THR A 115 -8.95 3.40 -9.81
CA THR A 115 -7.62 3.97 -9.52
C THR A 115 -6.66 2.96 -8.89
N SER A 116 -7.16 1.81 -8.41
CA SER A 116 -6.35 0.68 -7.97
C SER A 116 -5.76 -0.17 -9.11
N ILE A 117 -6.21 0.00 -10.36
CA ILE A 117 -5.78 -0.84 -11.49
C ILE A 117 -4.26 -0.87 -11.66
N PRO A 118 -3.52 0.27 -11.66
CA PRO A 118 -2.06 0.24 -11.79
C PRO A 118 -1.39 -0.59 -10.68
N PHE A 119 -1.85 -0.45 -9.45
CA PHE A 119 -1.38 -1.22 -8.30
C PHE A 119 -1.63 -2.73 -8.49
N LEU A 120 -2.84 -3.11 -8.88
CA LEU A 120 -3.23 -4.51 -9.10
C LEU A 120 -2.43 -5.16 -10.25
N ILE A 121 -2.14 -4.41 -11.32
CA ILE A 121 -1.30 -4.90 -12.42
C ILE A 121 0.14 -5.14 -11.92
N ILE A 122 0.72 -4.19 -11.21
CA ILE A 122 2.11 -4.28 -10.74
C ILE A 122 2.26 -5.40 -9.70
N ILE A 123 1.34 -5.52 -8.74
CA ILE A 123 1.41 -6.55 -7.71
C ILE A 123 1.29 -7.96 -8.31
N THR A 124 0.42 -8.12 -9.31
CA THR A 124 0.24 -9.38 -10.03
C THR A 124 1.48 -9.72 -10.85
N ALA A 125 2.03 -8.75 -11.60
CA ALA A 125 3.24 -8.94 -12.39
C ALA A 125 4.44 -9.32 -11.51
N LEU A 126 4.59 -8.65 -10.36
CA LEU A 126 5.65 -8.93 -9.40
C LEU A 126 5.47 -10.31 -8.75
N GLY A 127 4.24 -10.66 -8.35
CA GLY A 127 3.89 -11.96 -7.79
C GLY A 127 4.16 -13.11 -8.76
N LEU A 128 3.70 -13.00 -10.01
CA LEU A 128 3.95 -13.98 -11.06
C LEU A 128 5.45 -14.17 -11.32
N LYS A 129 6.21 -13.07 -11.39
CA LYS A 129 7.66 -13.11 -11.56
C LYS A 129 8.34 -13.89 -10.42
N LEU A 130 7.93 -13.65 -9.17
CA LEU A 130 8.49 -14.36 -8.02
C LEU A 130 8.15 -15.86 -8.03
N LEU A 131 6.94 -16.23 -8.42
CA LEU A 131 6.53 -17.63 -8.55
C LEU A 131 7.30 -18.35 -9.66
N MET A 132 7.49 -17.71 -10.82
CA MET A 132 8.26 -18.27 -11.94
C MET A 132 9.73 -18.47 -11.59
N THR A 133 10.32 -17.56 -10.80
CA THR A 133 11.73 -17.66 -10.38
C THR A 133 11.96 -18.87 -9.46
N LYS A 134 10.92 -19.35 -8.75
CA LYS A 134 11.00 -20.51 -7.85
C LYS A 134 10.92 -21.86 -8.57
N LYS A 135 10.52 -21.89 -9.85
CA LYS A 135 10.36 -23.13 -10.63
C LYS A 135 11.68 -23.72 -11.17
N VAL A 136 12.84 -23.16 -10.79
CA VAL A 136 14.18 -23.57 -11.29
C VAL A 136 15.07 -24.16 -10.17
N SER A 137 14.52 -24.41 -8.97
CA SER A 137 15.24 -25.12 -7.91
C SER A 137 14.36 -26.18 -7.27
N PHE A 138 14.30 -27.33 -7.91
CA PHE A 138 14.01 -28.62 -7.29
C PHE A 138 15.12 -29.57 -7.70
#